data_AF-A0A195BWY5-F1
#
_entry.id   AF-A0A195BWY5-F1
#
_cell.length_a   1.000
_cell.length_b   1.000
_cell.length_c   1.000
_cell.angle_alpha   90.00
_cell.angle_beta   90.00
_cell.angle_gamma   90.00
#
_symmetry.space_group_name_H-M   'P 1'
#
loop_
_entity.id
_entity.type
_entity.pdbx_description
1 polymer ?
#
loop_
_entity_poly.entity_id
_entity_poly.type
_entity_poly.pdbx_seq_one_letter_code
_entity_poly.pdbx_strand_id
1 'polypeptide(L)'
;MFEDKNSSDIAEQYLNLPRTALTLECQMIVIGSYKCIPQKVMISYSGVRFDVPLVEDDTSFVTLDVKYRHVIKLLINFEQTMPVLFLYMSPSTGTKIRELLGMQDPKGPYYDPIGKGTT
;
A
#
# COMPACT_ATOMS: atom_id res chain seq x y z
N MET A 1 -15.73 -35.57 0.35
CA MET A 1 -15.07 -35.49 1.66
C MET A 1 -13.98 -34.45 1.49
N PHE A 2 -14.22 -33.22 1.92
CA PHE A 2 -13.19 -32.17 1.93
C PHE A 2 -12.44 -32.38 3.24
N GLU A 3 -11.16 -32.72 3.17
CA GLU A 3 -10.35 -32.90 4.36
C GLU A 3 -10.13 -31.54 5.03
N ASP A 4 -10.55 -31.44 6.29
CA ASP A 4 -10.24 -30.32 7.16
C ASP A 4 -8.74 -30.33 7.45
N LYS A 5 -7.96 -29.58 6.65
CA LYS A 5 -6.56 -29.32 6.96
C LYS A 5 -6.46 -28.59 8.29
N ASN A 6 -5.74 -29.18 9.23
CA ASN A 6 -5.56 -28.66 10.58
C ASN A 6 -4.90 -27.26 10.52
N SER A 7 -5.36 -26.32 11.35
CA SER A 7 -4.92 -24.92 11.31
C SER A 7 -3.42 -24.74 11.57
N SER A 8 -2.77 -25.69 12.23
CA SER A 8 -1.32 -25.72 12.44
C SER A 8 -0.54 -26.05 11.16
N ASP A 9 -1.07 -26.94 10.32
CA ASP A 9 -0.42 -27.38 9.08
C ASP A 9 -0.42 -26.27 8.04
N ILE A 10 -1.47 -25.45 8.05
CA ILE A 10 -1.58 -24.24 7.22
C ILE A 10 -0.52 -23.22 7.64
N ALA A 11 -0.33 -22.98 8.94
CA ALA A 11 0.65 -22.03 9.45
C ALA A 11 2.11 -22.45 9.16
N GLU A 12 2.44 -23.73 9.35
CA GLU A 12 3.72 -24.35 8.96
C GLU A 12 3.98 -24.21 7.45
N GLN A 13 2.95 -24.37 6.60
CA GLN A 13 3.07 -24.20 5.16
C GLN A 13 3.38 -22.73 4.76
N TYR A 14 2.84 -21.74 5.48
CA TYR A 14 3.18 -20.32 5.28
C TYR A 14 4.57 -19.94 5.78
N LEU A 15 5.08 -20.59 6.83
CA LEU A 15 6.44 -20.37 7.36
C LEU A 15 7.54 -20.86 6.41
N ASN A 16 7.23 -21.89 5.62
CA ASN A 16 8.13 -22.52 4.66
C ASN A 16 7.97 -22.01 3.21
N LEU A 17 7.05 -21.06 2.97
CA LEU A 17 6.97 -20.40 1.67
C LEU A 17 8.27 -19.62 1.46
N PRO A 18 8.95 -19.76 0.30
CA PRO A 18 10.12 -18.95 0.03
C PRO A 18 9.74 -17.49 0.24
N ARG A 19 10.47 -16.80 1.12
CA ARG A 19 10.28 -15.36 1.41
C ARG A 19 10.79 -14.56 0.23
N THR A 20 10.22 -14.81 -0.93
CA THR A 20 10.59 -14.17 -2.17
C THR A 20 10.02 -12.77 -2.14
N ALA A 21 10.89 -11.80 -2.40
CA ALA A 21 10.47 -10.44 -2.69
C ALA A 21 10.49 -10.28 -4.21
N LEU A 22 9.41 -9.71 -4.76
CA LEU A 22 9.32 -9.31 -6.15
C LEU A 22 9.48 -7.80 -6.21
N THR A 23 10.39 -7.33 -7.05
CA THR A 23 10.52 -5.89 -7.33
C THR A 23 9.92 -5.60 -8.69
N LEU A 24 8.95 -4.70 -8.73
CA LEU A 24 8.25 -4.28 -9.93
C LEU A 24 8.60 -2.84 -10.27
N GLU A 25 8.74 -2.57 -11.57
CA GLU A 25 8.65 -1.20 -12.06
C GLU A 25 7.18 -0.79 -12.07
N CYS A 26 6.88 0.37 -11.48
CA CYS A 26 5.52 0.85 -11.33
C CYS A 26 5.42 2.22 -12.01
N GLN A 27 4.49 2.35 -12.96
CA GLN A 27 4.35 3.59 -13.74
C GLN A 27 3.84 4.76 -12.89
N MET A 28 3.00 4.48 -11.89
CA MET A 28 2.40 5.51 -11.05
C MET A 28 1.89 4.91 -9.75
N ILE A 29 2.09 5.65 -8.66
CA ILE A 29 1.43 5.41 -7.38
C ILE A 29 0.50 6.58 -7.11
N VAL A 30 -0.70 6.26 -6.62
CA VAL A 30 -1.70 7.23 -6.17
C VAL A 30 -2.01 6.97 -4.70
N ILE A 31 -1.72 7.95 -3.85
CA ILE A 31 -1.99 7.92 -2.40
C ILE A 31 -3.03 8.99 -2.11
N GLY A 32 -4.30 8.58 -2.02
CA GLY A 32 -5.41 9.52 -1.98
C GLY A 32 -5.46 10.34 -3.26
N SER A 33 -5.16 11.64 -3.17
CA SER A 33 -5.05 12.57 -4.31
C SER A 33 -3.62 12.87 -4.74
N TYR A 34 -2.61 12.44 -3.97
CA TYR A 34 -1.21 12.61 -4.31
C TYR A 34 -0.79 11.56 -5.35
N LYS A 35 -0.21 12.02 -6.47
CA LYS A 35 0.27 11.16 -7.55
C LYS A 35 1.77 11.30 -7.69
N CYS A 36 2.48 10.19 -7.76
CA CYS A 36 3.93 10.18 -7.96
C CYS A 36 4.36 9.00 -8.84
N ILE A 37 5.53 9.12 -9.46
CA ILE A 37 6.15 8.05 -10.24
C ILE A 37 7.28 7.46 -9.37
N PRO A 38 7.11 6.26 -8.81
CA PRO A 38 8.17 5.60 -8.05
C PRO A 38 9.24 5.04 -9.00
N GLN A 39 10.45 4.78 -8.49
CA GLN A 39 11.43 4.01 -9.25
C GLN A 39 11.09 2.51 -9.25
N LYS A 40 10.84 1.94 -8.07
CA LYS A 40 10.61 0.51 -7.88
C LYS A 40 9.66 0.26 -6.69
N VAL A 41 8.82 -0.77 -6.81
CA VAL A 41 7.92 -1.23 -5.76
C VAL A 41 8.30 -2.66 -5.40
N MET A 42 8.67 -2.89 -4.15
CA MET A 42 8.98 -4.21 -3.64
C MET A 42 7.76 -4.82 -2.94
N ILE A 43 7.29 -5.94 -3.46
CA ILE A 43 6.22 -6.74 -2.87
C ILE A 43 6.88 -7.96 -2.21
N SER A 44 6.65 -8.13 -0.91
CA SER A 44 7.18 -9.23 -0.13
C SER A 44 6.07 -9.93 0.63
N TYR A 45 6.39 -11.04 1.30
CA TYR A 45 5.48 -11.68 2.26
C TYR A 45 5.02 -10.73 3.39
N SER A 46 5.85 -9.75 3.77
CA SER A 46 5.52 -8.86 4.90
C SER A 46 4.62 -7.68 4.53
N GLY A 47 4.54 -7.35 3.24
CA GLY A 47 3.91 -6.13 2.77
C GLY A 47 4.57 -5.57 1.52
N VAL A 48 4.21 -4.33 1.22
CA VAL A 48 4.67 -3.58 0.05
C VAL A 48 5.53 -2.40 0.51
N ARG A 49 6.72 -2.26 -0.07
CA ARG A 49 7.69 -1.21 0.26
C ARG A 49 8.11 -0.45 -0.99
N PHE A 50 8.13 0.87 -0.92
CA PHE A 50 8.51 1.75 -2.02
C PHE A 50 8.87 3.15 -1.50
N ASP A 51 9.67 3.88 -2.27
CA ASP A 51 10.05 5.25 -1.95
C ASP A 51 9.20 6.23 -2.78
N VAL A 52 8.73 7.28 -2.12
CA VAL A 52 7.95 8.36 -2.75
C VAL A 52 8.53 9.71 -2.35
N PRO A 53 8.46 10.72 -3.22
CA PRO A 53 8.90 12.06 -2.86
C PRO A 53 7.99 12.65 -1.76
N LEU A 54 8.53 13.60 -1.01
CA LEU A 54 7.71 14.47 -0.16
C LEU A 54 6.85 15.38 -1.06
N VAL A 55 5.73 15.82 -0.50
CA VAL A 55 4.80 16.70 -1.24
C VAL A 55 5.38 18.10 -1.46
N GLU A 56 6.14 18.61 -0.49
CA GLU A 56 6.73 19.96 -0.53
C GLU A 56 8.13 20.00 -1.18
N ASP A 57 8.80 18.85 -1.29
CA ASP A 57 10.17 18.72 -1.81
C ASP A 57 10.31 17.42 -2.61
N ASP A 58 10.38 17.54 -3.93
CA ASP A 58 10.52 16.41 -4.86
C ASP A 58 11.94 15.82 -4.92
N THR A 59 12.90 16.44 -4.22
CA THR A 59 14.26 15.93 -4.09
C THR A 59 14.43 15.02 -2.87
N SER A 60 13.54 15.15 -1.88
CA SER A 60 13.52 14.35 -0.66
C SER A 60 12.53 13.20 -0.76
N PHE A 61 12.98 11.99 -0.43
CA PHE A 61 12.16 10.78 -0.51
C PHE A 61 11.91 10.17 0.86
N VAL A 62 10.70 9.63 1.04
CA VAL A 62 10.32 8.82 2.20
C VAL A 62 10.01 7.40 1.78
N THR A 63 10.52 6.44 2.54
CA THR A 63 10.16 5.03 2.38
C THR A 63 8.82 4.75 3.04
N LEU A 64 7.85 4.32 2.25
CA LEU A 64 6.61 3.73 2.76
C LEU A 64 6.77 2.21 2.83
N ASP A 65 6.61 1.64 4.04
CA ASP A 65 6.61 0.20 4.29
C ASP A 65 5.23 -0.24 4.81
N VAL A 66 4.34 -0.57 3.87
CA VAL A 66 2.95 -0.93 4.14
C VAL A 66 2.85 -2.42 4.44
N LYS A 67 2.77 -2.76 5.74
CA LYS A 67 2.57 -4.14 6.19
C LYS A 67 1.15 -4.62 5.91
N TYR A 68 0.99 -5.87 5.44
CA TYR A 68 -0.34 -6.43 5.13
C TYR A 68 -1.30 -6.46 6.31
N ARG A 69 -0.79 -6.53 7.55
CA ARG A 69 -1.62 -6.42 8.76
C ARG A 69 -2.43 -5.12 8.86
N HIS A 70 -2.06 -4.09 8.09
CA HIS A 70 -2.74 -2.79 8.04
C HIS A 70 -3.61 -2.62 6.79
N VAL A 71 -3.60 -3.59 5.88
CA VAL A 71 -4.40 -3.63 4.66
C VAL A 71 -5.72 -4.31 4.97
N ILE A 72 -6.83 -3.59 4.79
CA ILE A 72 -8.18 -4.09 5.08
C ILE A 72 -8.83 -4.72 3.84
N LYS A 73 -8.38 -4.34 2.64
CA LYS A 73 -8.89 -4.86 1.38
C LYS A 73 -7.83 -4.69 0.29
N LEU A 74 -7.67 -5.71 -0.55
CA LEU A 74 -6.82 -5.70 -1.72
C LEU A 74 -7.69 -5.99 -2.94
N LEU A 75 -7.60 -5.15 -3.98
CA LEU A 75 -8.25 -5.39 -5.27
C LEU A 75 -7.21 -5.32 -6.38
N ILE A 76 -7.39 -6.12 -7.42
CA ILE A 76 -6.58 -6.05 -8.63
C ILE A 76 -7.52 -5.87 -9.81
N ASN A 77 -7.26 -4.85 -10.62
CA ASN A 77 -7.90 -4.67 -11.90
C ASN A 77 -6.91 -5.07 -13.00
N PHE A 78 -7.28 -6.06 -13.81
CA PHE A 78 -6.50 -6.49 -14.97
C PHE A 78 -7.10 -5.86 -16.23
N GLU A 79 -6.73 -4.61 -16.51
CA GLU A 79 -7.02 -4.00 -17.80
C GLU A 79 -6.09 -4.59 -18.88
N GLN A 80 -6.44 -4.42 -20.15
CA GLN A 80 -5.72 -5.06 -21.27
C GLN A 80 -4.22 -4.72 -21.35
N THR A 81 -3.75 -3.64 -20.72
CA THR A 81 -2.39 -3.13 -20.91
C THR A 81 -1.57 -3.03 -19.62
N MET A 82 -2.19 -2.76 -18.46
CA MET A 82 -1.48 -2.67 -17.18
C MET A 82 -2.36 -3.10 -15.99
N PRO A 83 -1.88 -3.99 -15.10
CA PRO A 83 -2.59 -4.31 -13.88
C PRO A 83 -2.52 -3.14 -12.88
N VAL A 84 -3.64 -2.85 -12.22
CA VAL A 84 -3.73 -1.84 -11.15
C VAL A 84 -4.03 -2.53 -9.82
N LEU A 85 -3.15 -2.33 -8.84
CA LEU A 85 -3.30 -2.86 -7.48
C LEU A 85 -3.86 -1.77 -6.55
N PHE A 86 -5.00 -2.04 -5.93
CA PHE A 86 -5.59 -1.16 -4.92
C PHE A 86 -5.40 -1.75 -3.53
N LEU A 87 -4.69 -1.03 -2.67
CA LEU A 87 -4.51 -1.35 -1.26
C LEU A 87 -5.32 -0.38 -0.41
N TYR A 88 -6.39 -0.89 0.20
CA TYR A 88 -7.18 -0.12 1.16
C TYR A 88 -6.63 -0.37 2.55
N MET A 89 -6.43 0.70 3.31
CA MET A 89 -5.89 0.67 4.67
C MET A 89 -6.88 1.26 5.66
N SER A 90 -6.70 0.96 6.95
CA SER A 90 -7.51 1.59 7.99
C SER A 90 -7.30 3.11 8.03
N PRO A 91 -8.30 3.91 8.48
CA PRO A 91 -8.18 5.36 8.59
C PRO A 91 -6.97 5.82 9.43
N SER A 92 -6.65 5.09 10.51
CA SER A 92 -5.49 5.36 11.35
C SER A 92 -4.16 5.19 10.59
N THR A 93 -4.07 4.19 9.71
CA THR A 93 -2.88 3.97 8.87
C THR A 93 -2.79 5.03 7.79
N GLY A 94 -3.92 5.40 7.18
CA GLY A 94 -3.99 6.51 6.23
C GLY A 94 -3.49 7.82 6.83
N THR A 95 -3.88 8.12 8.07
CA THR A 95 -3.42 9.32 8.80
C THR A 95 -1.90 9.34 8.97
N LYS A 96 -1.31 8.23 9.40
CA LYS A 96 0.17 8.11 9.55
C LYS A 96 0.91 8.30 8.24
N ILE A 97 0.38 7.73 7.15
CA ILE A 97 0.99 7.90 5.81
C ILE A 97 0.93 9.36 5.37
N ARG A 98 -0.19 10.06 5.61
CA ARG A 98 -0.30 11.50 5.32
C ARG A 98 0.71 12.33 6.09
N GLU A 99 0.87 12.07 7.38
CA GLU A 99 1.86 12.75 8.22
C GLU A 99 3.27 12.54 7.68
N LEU A 100 3.62 11.30 7.30
CA LEU A 100 4.91 10.93 6.71
C LEU A 100 5.20 11.65 5.39
N LEU A 101 4.16 11.90 4.58
CA LEU A 101 4.27 12.55 3.28
C LEU A 101 4.22 14.09 3.35
N GLY A 102 3.98 14.66 4.53
CA GLY A 102 3.73 16.10 4.67
C GLY A 102 2.37 16.53 4.12
N MET A 103 1.41 15.63 3.97
CA MET A 103 0.04 15.92 3.49
C MET A 103 -0.85 16.52 4.60
N GLN A 104 -0.31 17.51 5.33
CA GLN A 104 -0.93 18.06 6.53
C GLN A 104 -1.80 19.30 6.28
N ASP A 105 -1.71 19.94 5.12
CA ASP A 105 -2.55 21.11 4.80
C ASP A 105 -4.04 20.70 4.75
N PRO A 106 -4.89 21.17 5.69
CA PRO A 106 -6.32 20.86 5.69
C PRO A 106 -7.07 21.51 4.53
N LYS A 107 -6.50 22.54 3.90
CA LYS A 107 -7.02 23.22 2.70
C LYS A 107 -6.35 22.72 1.42
N GLY A 108 -5.32 21.89 1.54
CA GLY A 108 -4.66 21.26 0.42
C GLY A 108 -5.60 20.26 -0.27
N PRO A 109 -5.33 19.84 -1.51
CA PRO A 109 -6.19 18.93 -2.27
C PRO A 109 -6.17 17.49 -1.73
N TYR A 110 -5.73 17.27 -0.49
CA TYR A 110 -5.37 15.98 0.08
C TYR A 110 -6.57 15.22 0.65
N TYR A 111 -6.69 13.95 0.29
CA TYR A 111 -7.73 13.05 0.80
C TYR A 111 -7.75 13.00 2.33
N ASP A 112 -8.90 13.29 2.93
CA ASP A 112 -9.13 13.14 4.37
C ASP A 112 -9.73 11.75 4.70
N PRO A 113 -8.97 10.82 5.32
CA PRO A 113 -9.46 9.50 5.68
C PRO A 113 -10.54 9.53 6.78
N ILE A 114 -10.70 10.65 7.48
CA ILE A 114 -11.75 10.89 8.49
C ILE A 114 -12.80 11.87 7.96
N GLY A 115 -12.67 12.29 6.69
CA GLY A 115 -13.49 13.34 6.08
C GLY A 115 -14.95 13.18 6.45
N LYS A 116 -15.48 14.13 7.24
CA LYS A 116 -16.92 14.23 7.46
C LYS A 116 -17.50 14.42 6.07
N GLY A 117 -18.20 13.41 5.55
CA GLY A 117 -18.94 13.54 4.30
C GLY A 117 -19.81 14.79 4.42
N THR A 118 -19.44 15.84 3.70
CA THR A 118 -20.33 16.97 3.52
C THR A 118 -21.47 16.44 2.66
N THR A 119 -22.60 16.25 3.34
CA THR A 119 -23.94 16.04 2.80
C THR A 119 -24.23 16.94 1.60
#